data_AF-A0A1Y1QCK7-F1
#
_entry.id   AF-A0A1Y1QCK7-F1
#
_cell.length_a   1.000
_cell.length_b   1.000
_cell.length_c   1.000
_cell.angle_alpha   90.00
_cell.angle_beta   90.00
_cell.angle_gamma   90.00
#
_symmetry.space_group_name_H-M   'P 1'
#
loop_
_entity.id
_entity.type
_entity.pdbx_description
1 polymer ?
#
loop_
_entity_poly.entity_id
_entity_poly.type
_entity_poly.pdbx_seq_one_letter_code
_entity_poly.pdbx_strand_id
1 'polypeptide(L)'
;MNLDQLTQGILAKFTQHRIVFWHDPEQSFQPDLSNLVLDGITVLDMQGRSLFETKKRIELDESQQRFLLYFPHVEPEPEKDWLLDMRLYSEQFFADASSMLLHELGIPKMALRTHIRERQSFFNKKNTAALKRLVTENEDELSLDRKMMAVLLKADSAELADILLSLLKDYALALEAGSDTDKLPSMALLHKQGLQDSLWTLLQNEFSYQTEAPSLPDFTRKLFCTELWSQMDSLDRDWLLQNVLKTAAGRSTALALLVNWRDSLSYAGYYQTIASVLERQLEISRRMEDCTPDDLASCKTFEALEQIIIRGLVSALLEADKALDHAYFESVLSERRTGYWCRVRDGYYAHIYAALQQAERLFGLRHTHLDGFHYAAARDMFIAYTQELFGFDQAYRQFKYALRQVANQGGDILRRLDDAVENLYTNWYLYEVGLAWDRHLASEERMTHWSLPSVPSQQQFYERQVKSLLAVKQVKRVFVIISDALRYEVAEELASLINAEKRFKA
;
A
#
# COMPACT_ATOMS: atom_id res chain seq x y z
N MET A 1 -32.02 6.47 -15.54
CA MET A 1 -33.49 6.45 -15.52
C MET A 1 -33.98 5.87 -16.82
N ASN A 2 -34.78 4.80 -16.73
CA ASN A 2 -35.35 4.13 -17.88
C ASN A 2 -36.55 4.92 -18.43
N LEU A 3 -36.28 5.80 -19.40
CA LEU A 3 -37.27 6.62 -20.10
C LEU A 3 -38.36 5.79 -20.80
N ASP A 4 -38.06 4.54 -21.19
CA ASP A 4 -39.02 3.70 -21.91
C ASP A 4 -40.18 3.27 -21.01
N GLN A 5 -39.89 2.91 -19.75
CA GLN A 5 -40.91 2.49 -18.79
C GLN A 5 -41.82 3.66 -18.38
N LEU A 6 -41.23 4.85 -18.22
CA LEU A 6 -41.98 6.10 -18.00
C LEU A 6 -42.89 6.41 -19.19
N THR A 7 -42.34 6.35 -20.40
CA THR A 7 -43.05 6.61 -21.65
C THR A 7 -44.22 5.64 -21.84
N GLN A 8 -44.01 4.34 -21.62
CA GLN A 8 -45.08 3.34 -21.68
C GLN A 8 -46.18 3.59 -20.64
N GLY A 9 -45.80 3.95 -19.40
CA GLY A 9 -46.75 4.28 -18.34
C GLY A 9 -47.62 5.50 -18.70
N ILE A 10 -47.02 6.54 -19.28
CA ILE A 10 -47.72 7.72 -19.76
C ILE A 10 -48.64 7.37 -20.93
N LEU A 11 -48.13 6.68 -21.97
CA LEU A 11 -48.90 6.31 -23.16
C LEU A 11 -50.13 5.45 -22.82
N ALA A 12 -50.03 4.58 -21.82
CA ALA A 12 -51.16 3.78 -21.35
C ALA A 12 -52.33 4.66 -20.88
N LYS A 13 -52.07 5.80 -20.24
CA LYS A 13 -53.12 6.74 -19.78
C LYS A 13 -53.86 7.42 -20.94
N PHE A 14 -53.18 7.62 -22.07
CA PHE A 14 -53.77 8.22 -23.28
C PHE A 14 -54.66 7.26 -24.10
N THR A 15 -54.79 6.00 -23.69
CA THR A 15 -55.70 5.05 -24.35
C THR A 15 -57.18 5.39 -24.12
N GLN A 16 -57.51 5.96 -22.96
CA GLN A 16 -58.88 6.30 -22.56
C GLN A 16 -59.08 7.81 -22.33
N HIS A 17 -58.00 8.57 -22.13
CA HIS A 17 -58.07 9.99 -21.78
C HIS A 17 -57.30 10.85 -22.78
N ARG A 18 -57.87 12.01 -23.12
CA ARG A 18 -57.22 13.00 -23.98
C ARG A 18 -56.19 13.85 -23.24
N ILE A 19 -56.39 14.06 -21.94
CA ILE A 19 -55.58 14.94 -21.11
C ILE A 19 -55.07 14.11 -19.93
N VAL A 20 -53.77 14.22 -19.67
CA VAL A 20 -53.12 13.56 -18.53
C VAL A 20 -52.37 14.62 -17.72
N PHE A 21 -52.64 14.66 -16.43
CA PHE A 21 -51.96 15.51 -15.45
C PHE A 21 -50.83 14.72 -14.80
N TRP A 22 -49.61 15.25 -14.81
CA TRP A 22 -48.46 14.64 -14.17
C TRP A 22 -47.84 15.60 -13.15
N HIS A 23 -47.95 15.24 -11.87
CA HIS A 23 -47.30 15.95 -10.79
C HIS A 23 -45.96 15.33 -10.45
N ASP A 24 -44.91 16.15 -10.48
CA ASP A 24 -43.57 15.80 -10.03
C ASP A 24 -43.06 16.89 -9.06
N PRO A 25 -43.51 16.86 -7.80
CA PRO A 25 -43.08 17.82 -6.79
C PRO A 25 -41.56 17.80 -6.54
N GLU A 26 -40.93 16.66 -6.77
CA GLU A 26 -39.49 16.43 -6.58
C GLU A 26 -38.67 16.90 -7.79
N GLN A 27 -39.33 17.25 -8.90
CA GLN A 27 -38.71 17.67 -10.16
C GLN A 27 -37.70 16.65 -10.72
N SER A 28 -37.89 15.38 -10.35
CA SER A 28 -37.05 14.24 -10.71
C SER A 28 -36.96 14.01 -12.22
N PHE A 29 -38.00 14.42 -12.95
CA PHE A 29 -38.19 14.15 -14.37
C PHE A 29 -38.07 15.40 -15.24
N GLN A 30 -37.91 16.59 -14.63
CA GLN A 30 -37.80 17.86 -15.35
C GLN A 30 -36.68 17.88 -16.43
N PRO A 31 -35.46 17.37 -16.17
CA PRO A 31 -34.41 17.34 -17.19
C PRO A 31 -34.74 16.45 -18.39
N ASP A 32 -35.58 15.44 -18.17
CA ASP A 32 -35.92 14.41 -19.15
C ASP A 32 -37.14 14.79 -20.02
N LEU A 33 -37.93 15.81 -19.63
CA LEU A 33 -39.10 16.26 -20.39
C LEU A 33 -38.78 16.59 -21.85
N SER A 34 -37.65 17.25 -22.10
CA SER A 34 -37.22 17.63 -23.45
C SER A 34 -36.88 16.43 -24.33
N ASN A 35 -36.56 15.29 -23.73
CA ASN A 35 -36.24 14.05 -24.42
C ASN A 35 -37.47 13.13 -24.57
N LEU A 36 -38.63 13.51 -24.02
CA LEU A 36 -39.84 12.70 -24.06
C LEU A 36 -40.51 12.85 -25.44
N VAL A 37 -40.27 11.88 -26.31
CA VAL A 37 -40.91 11.83 -27.64
C VAL A 37 -42.20 11.02 -27.54
N LEU A 38 -43.34 11.70 -27.54
CA LEU A 38 -44.67 11.10 -27.53
C LEU A 38 -45.42 11.42 -28.82
N ASP A 39 -45.59 10.44 -29.70
CA ASP A 39 -46.27 10.64 -30.97
C ASP A 39 -47.73 11.07 -30.78
N GLY A 40 -48.08 12.23 -31.36
CA GLY A 40 -49.43 12.78 -31.32
C GLY A 40 -49.87 13.34 -29.96
N ILE A 41 -48.94 13.53 -29.01
CA ILE A 41 -49.21 14.10 -27.69
C ILE A 41 -48.38 15.37 -27.51
N THR A 42 -49.04 16.49 -27.20
CA THR A 42 -48.36 17.74 -26.86
C THR A 42 -47.98 17.74 -25.39
N VAL A 43 -46.68 17.76 -25.08
CA VAL A 43 -46.18 17.88 -23.71
C VAL A 43 -46.05 19.35 -23.34
N LEU A 44 -46.66 19.76 -22.22
CA LEU A 44 -46.59 21.11 -21.68
C LEU A 44 -45.95 21.08 -20.29
N ASP A 45 -44.74 21.64 -20.18
CA ASP A 45 -44.17 22.04 -18.89
C ASP A 45 -44.94 23.27 -18.38
N MET A 46 -45.69 23.09 -17.30
CA MET A 46 -46.56 24.13 -16.73
C MET A 46 -45.79 25.17 -15.90
N GLN A 47 -44.48 25.02 -15.73
CA GLN A 47 -43.66 26.02 -15.05
C GLN A 47 -43.71 27.37 -15.78
N GLY A 48 -44.23 28.40 -15.10
CA GLY A 48 -44.29 29.76 -15.64
C GLY A 48 -45.31 29.97 -16.77
N ARG A 49 -46.19 28.99 -17.04
CA ARG A 49 -47.26 29.12 -18.05
C ARG A 49 -48.54 29.70 -17.46
N SER A 50 -49.28 30.45 -18.29
CA SER A 50 -50.62 30.93 -17.94
C SER A 50 -51.62 29.76 -17.94
N LEU A 51 -52.26 29.51 -16.79
CA LEU A 51 -53.29 28.48 -16.65
C LEU A 51 -54.52 28.79 -17.52
N PHE A 52 -54.91 30.06 -17.62
CA PHE A 52 -56.05 30.48 -18.42
C PHE A 52 -55.82 30.27 -19.92
N GLU A 53 -54.64 30.67 -20.42
CA GLU A 53 -54.26 30.46 -21.82
C GLU A 53 -54.21 28.97 -22.15
N THR A 54 -53.62 28.17 -21.26
CA THR A 54 -53.53 26.72 -21.41
C THR A 54 -54.93 26.09 -21.46
N LYS A 55 -55.83 26.49 -20.56
CA LYS A 55 -57.22 26.04 -20.53
C LYS A 55 -57.97 26.37 -21.81
N LYS A 56 -57.88 27.62 -22.29
CA LYS A 56 -58.49 28.05 -23.56
C LYS A 56 -57.97 27.22 -24.73
N ARG A 57 -56.65 26.99 -24.80
CA ARG A 57 -56.04 26.19 -25.86
C ARG A 57 -56.58 24.76 -25.88
N ILE A 58 -56.67 24.12 -24.72
CA ILE A 58 -57.06 22.71 -24.61
C ILE A 58 -58.56 22.50 -24.86
N GLU A 59 -59.40 23.46 -24.44
CA GLU A 59 -60.86 23.36 -24.52
C GLU A 59 -61.45 23.90 -25.83
N LEU A 60 -60.85 24.98 -26.38
CA LEU A 60 -61.42 25.70 -27.53
C LEU A 60 -60.55 25.55 -28.78
N ASP A 61 -59.25 25.87 -28.69
CA ASP A 61 -58.41 26.02 -29.88
C ASP A 61 -57.97 24.65 -30.46
N GLU A 62 -57.66 23.68 -29.61
CA GLU A 62 -57.11 22.36 -29.96
C GLU A 62 -57.88 21.20 -29.28
N SER A 63 -59.21 21.19 -29.43
CA SER A 63 -60.11 20.27 -28.71
C SER A 63 -59.91 18.77 -29.00
N GLN A 64 -59.31 18.42 -30.13
CA GLN A 64 -59.01 17.02 -30.51
C GLN A 64 -57.58 16.59 -30.16
N GLN A 65 -56.70 17.54 -29.81
CA GLN A 65 -55.30 17.25 -29.51
C GLN A 65 -55.16 16.64 -28.10
N ARG A 66 -54.22 15.69 -27.96
CA ARG A 66 -53.85 15.09 -26.68
C ARG A 66 -52.80 15.91 -25.96
N PHE A 67 -52.95 16.08 -24.65
CA PHE A 67 -52.05 16.92 -23.84
C PHE A 67 -51.54 16.18 -22.60
N LEU A 68 -50.23 16.22 -22.39
CA LEU A 68 -49.59 15.88 -21.11
C LEU A 68 -49.22 17.18 -20.39
N LEU A 69 -49.84 17.43 -19.26
CA LEU A 69 -49.59 18.62 -18.44
C LEU A 69 -48.66 18.25 -17.29
N TYR A 70 -47.40 18.68 -17.35
CA TYR A 70 -46.40 18.43 -16.32
C TYR A 70 -46.33 19.58 -15.32
N PHE A 71 -46.43 19.28 -14.03
CA PHE A 71 -46.38 20.23 -12.94
C PHE A 71 -45.19 19.93 -12.02
N PRO A 72 -44.18 20.83 -11.91
CA PRO A 72 -43.02 20.66 -11.02
C PRO A 72 -43.35 20.98 -9.55
N HIS A 73 -44.58 20.71 -9.12
CA HIS A 73 -45.09 21.01 -7.79
C HIS A 73 -46.27 20.09 -7.43
N VAL A 74 -46.61 20.07 -6.14
CA VAL A 74 -47.78 19.35 -5.63
C VAL A 74 -49.07 19.83 -6.29
N GLU A 75 -50.07 18.95 -6.31
CA GLU A 75 -51.42 19.32 -6.72
C GLU A 75 -51.96 20.43 -5.80
N PRO A 76 -52.50 21.54 -6.35
CA PRO A 76 -53.08 22.61 -5.56
C PRO A 76 -54.38 22.19 -4.88
N GLU A 77 -54.71 22.83 -3.75
CA GLU A 77 -56.02 22.69 -3.10
C GLU A 77 -57.17 23.07 -4.05
N PRO A 78 -58.34 22.43 -3.96
CA PRO A 78 -59.45 22.63 -4.89
C PRO A 78 -59.87 24.09 -5.09
N GLU A 79 -59.88 24.91 -4.02
CA GLU A 79 -60.27 26.32 -4.08
C GLU A 79 -59.27 27.19 -4.85
N LYS A 80 -58.04 26.70 -5.04
CA LYS A 80 -56.94 27.39 -5.73
C LYS A 80 -56.66 26.80 -7.11
N ASP A 81 -57.34 25.71 -7.49
CA ASP A 81 -57.07 25.01 -8.73
C ASP A 81 -57.95 25.50 -9.89
N TRP A 82 -57.35 26.32 -10.76
CA TRP A 82 -58.01 26.86 -11.96
C TRP A 82 -58.33 25.80 -13.03
N LEU A 83 -57.70 24.63 -12.94
CA LEU A 83 -57.88 23.51 -13.87
C LEU A 83 -58.68 22.36 -13.22
N LEU A 84 -59.30 22.59 -12.06
CA LEU A 84 -60.03 21.55 -11.32
C LEU A 84 -61.11 20.89 -12.17
N ASP A 85 -61.88 21.68 -12.92
CA ASP A 85 -62.92 21.18 -13.82
C ASP A 85 -62.35 20.26 -14.90
N MET A 86 -61.16 20.57 -15.42
CA MET A 86 -60.44 19.71 -16.36
C MET A 86 -59.95 18.43 -15.71
N ARG A 87 -59.40 18.50 -14.49
CA ARG A 87 -58.93 17.33 -13.75
C ARG A 87 -60.03 16.31 -13.52
N LEU A 88 -61.25 16.77 -13.20
CA LEU A 88 -62.37 15.89 -12.88
C LEU A 88 -62.78 14.95 -14.02
N TYR A 89 -62.50 15.30 -15.28
CA TYR A 89 -62.77 14.43 -16.44
C TYR A 89 -61.49 13.88 -17.10
N SER A 90 -60.32 14.30 -16.63
CA SER A 90 -59.01 13.88 -17.12
C SER A 90 -58.42 12.77 -16.24
N GLU A 91 -57.22 12.30 -16.58
CA GLU A 91 -56.52 11.27 -15.81
C GLU A 91 -55.25 11.81 -15.18
N GLN A 92 -54.85 11.25 -14.03
CA GLN A 92 -53.61 11.59 -13.36
C GLN A 92 -52.55 10.50 -13.56
N PHE A 93 -51.31 10.94 -13.73
CA PHE A 93 -50.12 10.10 -13.81
C PHE A 93 -49.17 10.42 -12.66
N PHE A 94 -48.76 9.36 -11.96
CA PHE A 94 -47.79 9.42 -10.87
C PHE A 94 -46.60 8.54 -11.24
N ALA A 95 -45.41 9.12 -11.24
CA ALA A 95 -44.16 8.40 -11.38
C ALA A 95 -43.31 8.59 -10.14
N ASP A 96 -42.88 7.49 -9.56
CA ASP A 96 -42.03 7.49 -8.38
C ASP A 96 -40.59 7.19 -8.78
N ALA A 97 -39.80 8.25 -8.94
CA ALA A 97 -38.42 8.16 -9.39
C ALA A 97 -37.58 7.21 -8.53
N SER A 98 -37.83 7.18 -7.22
CA SER A 98 -37.10 6.32 -6.28
C SER A 98 -37.41 4.84 -6.50
N SER A 99 -38.68 4.46 -6.73
CA SER A 99 -39.03 3.07 -7.09
C SER A 99 -38.49 2.68 -8.47
N MET A 100 -38.50 3.60 -9.44
CA MET A 100 -37.90 3.36 -10.75
C MET A 100 -36.39 3.14 -10.66
N LEU A 101 -35.69 3.91 -9.81
CA LEU A 101 -34.26 3.72 -9.56
C LEU A 101 -33.98 2.37 -8.88
N LEU A 102 -34.77 1.96 -7.90
CA LEU A 102 -34.66 0.63 -7.29
C LEU A 102 -34.80 -0.48 -8.34
N HIS A 103 -35.80 -0.37 -9.22
CA HIS A 103 -36.00 -1.31 -10.32
C HIS A 103 -34.83 -1.29 -11.32
N GLU A 104 -34.32 -0.10 -11.67
CA GLU A 104 -33.15 0.05 -12.56
C GLU A 104 -31.89 -0.58 -11.94
N LEU A 105 -31.70 -0.46 -10.63
CA LEU A 105 -30.61 -1.08 -9.87
C LEU A 105 -30.81 -2.59 -9.65
N GLY A 106 -32.00 -3.14 -9.94
CA GLY A 106 -32.33 -4.55 -9.70
C GLY A 106 -32.60 -4.88 -8.23
N ILE A 107 -32.99 -3.88 -7.42
CA ILE A 107 -33.25 -4.04 -5.99
C ILE A 107 -34.75 -4.24 -5.77
N PRO A 108 -35.22 -5.44 -5.38
CA PRO A 108 -36.64 -5.71 -5.18
C PRO A 108 -37.21 -5.11 -3.88
N LYS A 109 -36.33 -4.68 -2.96
CA LYS A 109 -36.69 -4.24 -1.61
C LYS A 109 -37.20 -2.79 -1.59
N MET A 110 -38.52 -2.62 -1.74
CA MET A 110 -39.18 -1.30 -1.72
C MET A 110 -39.02 -0.52 -0.41
N ALA A 111 -38.64 -1.17 0.69
CA ALA A 111 -38.32 -0.48 1.95
C ALA A 111 -37.17 0.54 1.80
N LEU A 112 -36.27 0.35 0.84
CA LEU A 112 -35.16 1.26 0.56
C LEU A 112 -35.56 2.50 -0.25
N ARG A 113 -36.83 2.65 -0.62
CA ARG A 113 -37.32 3.76 -1.43
C ARG A 113 -37.03 5.12 -0.80
N THR A 114 -37.31 5.26 0.50
CA THR A 114 -37.05 6.50 1.24
C THR A 114 -35.56 6.84 1.26
N HIS A 115 -34.71 5.83 1.48
CA HIS A 115 -33.25 5.97 1.50
C HIS A 115 -32.68 6.45 0.16
N ILE A 116 -33.16 5.87 -0.95
CA ILE A 116 -32.80 6.30 -2.32
C ILE A 116 -33.23 7.75 -2.56
N ARG A 117 -34.44 8.12 -2.11
CA ARG A 117 -34.96 9.48 -2.27
C ARG A 117 -34.08 10.52 -1.57
N GLU A 118 -33.65 10.24 -0.34
CA GLU A 118 -32.76 11.14 0.41
C GLU A 118 -31.41 11.38 -0.29
N ARG A 119 -30.97 10.42 -1.12
CA ARG A 119 -29.73 10.48 -1.89
C ARG A 119 -29.95 10.78 -3.37
N GLN A 120 -31.08 11.37 -3.73
CA GLN A 120 -31.41 11.64 -5.13
C GLN A 120 -30.30 12.40 -5.88
N SER A 121 -29.61 13.33 -5.21
CA SER A 121 -28.51 14.13 -5.75
C SER A 121 -27.27 13.33 -6.18
N PHE A 122 -27.13 12.07 -5.73
CA PHE A 122 -26.07 11.15 -6.16
C PHE A 122 -26.33 10.62 -7.57
N PHE A 123 -27.61 10.42 -7.92
CA PHE A 123 -27.99 9.67 -9.10
C PHE A 123 -27.87 10.51 -10.37
N ASN A 124 -27.03 10.02 -11.28
CA ASN A 124 -26.92 10.47 -12.66
C ASN A 124 -26.55 9.26 -13.53
N LYS A 125 -26.64 9.38 -14.86
CA LYS A 125 -26.40 8.25 -15.78
C LYS A 125 -25.10 7.48 -15.48
N LYS A 126 -24.02 8.20 -15.12
CA LYS A 126 -22.71 7.59 -14.81
C LYS A 126 -22.71 6.90 -13.44
N ASN A 127 -23.15 7.60 -12.40
CA ASN A 127 -23.14 7.09 -11.03
C ASN A 127 -24.12 5.91 -10.85
N THR A 128 -25.31 5.98 -11.46
CA THR A 128 -26.29 4.90 -11.44
C THR A 128 -25.74 3.64 -12.12
N ALA A 129 -25.10 3.79 -13.28
CA ALA A 129 -24.49 2.66 -13.98
C ALA A 129 -23.32 2.04 -13.21
N ALA A 130 -22.52 2.85 -12.52
CA ALA A 130 -21.43 2.38 -11.68
C ALA A 130 -21.97 1.64 -10.43
N LEU A 131 -22.94 2.23 -9.73
CA LEU A 131 -23.57 1.62 -8.56
C LEU A 131 -24.25 0.30 -8.91
N LYS A 132 -24.96 0.24 -10.05
CA LYS A 132 -25.63 -0.97 -10.53
C LYS A 132 -24.69 -2.18 -10.66
N ARG A 133 -23.40 -1.96 -10.96
CA ARG A 133 -22.40 -3.04 -11.06
C ARG A 133 -21.96 -3.59 -9.69
N LEU A 134 -22.17 -2.81 -8.63
CA LEU A 134 -21.76 -3.16 -7.26
C LEU A 134 -22.93 -3.71 -6.43
N VAL A 135 -24.17 -3.39 -6.81
CA VAL A 135 -25.38 -3.87 -6.15
C VAL A 135 -25.49 -5.40 -6.24
N THR A 136 -25.96 -5.99 -5.16
CA THR A 136 -26.15 -7.43 -4.93
C THR A 136 -27.59 -7.69 -4.47
N GLU A 137 -27.99 -8.95 -4.33
CA GLU A 137 -29.39 -9.31 -4.05
C GLU A 137 -29.91 -8.85 -2.68
N ASN A 138 -29.02 -8.70 -1.68
CA ASN A 138 -29.38 -8.39 -0.29
C ASN A 138 -28.85 -7.02 0.14
N GLU A 139 -29.40 -5.95 -0.41
CA GLU A 139 -29.06 -4.59 0.02
C GLU A 139 -29.79 -4.14 1.30
N ASP A 140 -29.08 -3.37 2.10
CA ASP A 140 -29.60 -2.49 3.14
C ASP A 140 -29.08 -1.06 2.93
N GLU A 141 -29.54 -0.14 3.78
CA GLU A 141 -29.21 1.29 3.71
C GLU A 141 -27.69 1.53 3.80
N LEU A 142 -27.02 0.84 4.71
CA LEU A 142 -25.59 1.02 4.95
C LEU A 142 -24.73 0.39 3.84
N SER A 143 -25.13 -0.76 3.32
CA SER A 143 -24.51 -1.41 2.16
C SER A 143 -24.59 -0.54 0.91
N LEU A 144 -25.75 0.05 0.64
CA LEU A 144 -25.92 0.99 -0.48
C LEU A 144 -25.02 2.21 -0.31
N ASP A 145 -24.99 2.80 0.88
CA ASP A 145 -24.15 3.96 1.16
C ASP A 145 -22.68 3.65 0.97
N ARG A 146 -22.21 2.48 1.45
CA ARG A 146 -20.83 2.02 1.23
C ARG A 146 -20.50 1.93 -0.27
N LYS A 147 -21.41 1.37 -1.07
CA LYS A 147 -21.23 1.26 -2.53
C LYS A 147 -21.29 2.62 -3.23
N MET A 148 -22.12 3.54 -2.76
CA MET A 148 -22.12 4.93 -3.25
C MET A 148 -20.80 5.63 -2.92
N MET A 149 -20.25 5.44 -1.71
CA MET A 149 -18.93 5.95 -1.34
C MET A 149 -17.84 5.42 -2.27
N ALA A 150 -17.83 4.12 -2.56
CA ALA A 150 -16.89 3.51 -3.49
C ALA A 150 -16.96 4.14 -4.89
N VAL A 151 -18.17 4.39 -5.41
CA VAL A 151 -18.38 5.05 -6.71
C VAL A 151 -17.84 6.49 -6.71
N LEU A 152 -18.14 7.27 -5.66
CA LEU A 152 -17.73 8.68 -5.58
C LEU A 152 -16.22 8.83 -5.47
N LEU A 153 -15.60 8.00 -4.63
CA LEU A 153 -14.17 8.01 -4.35
C LEU A 153 -13.36 7.26 -5.42
N LYS A 154 -14.05 6.56 -6.34
CA LYS A 154 -13.44 5.68 -7.35
C LYS A 154 -12.53 4.64 -6.70
N ALA A 155 -13.00 4.06 -5.61
CA ALA A 155 -12.32 2.97 -4.93
C ALA A 155 -12.22 1.74 -5.84
N ASP A 156 -11.18 0.92 -5.62
CA ASP A 156 -10.92 -0.28 -6.43
C ASP A 156 -12.04 -1.33 -6.27
N SER A 157 -12.68 -1.38 -5.10
CA SER A 157 -13.88 -2.17 -4.84
C SER A 157 -14.84 -1.47 -3.87
N ALA A 158 -15.97 -2.12 -3.56
CA ALA A 158 -16.94 -1.67 -2.57
C ALA A 158 -16.61 -2.09 -1.12
N GLU A 159 -15.47 -2.73 -0.90
CA GLU A 159 -14.98 -3.07 0.44
C GLU A 159 -14.54 -1.82 1.20
N LEU A 160 -14.76 -1.79 2.51
CA LEU A 160 -14.44 -0.62 3.34
C LEU A 160 -12.94 -0.30 3.31
N ALA A 161 -12.09 -1.32 3.20
CA ALA A 161 -10.64 -1.14 3.09
C ALA A 161 -10.24 -0.28 1.88
N ASP A 162 -10.77 -0.56 0.69
CA ASP A 162 -10.41 0.17 -0.54
C ASP A 162 -10.97 1.60 -0.54
N ILE A 163 -12.16 1.78 0.05
CA ILE A 163 -12.75 3.10 0.32
C ILE A 163 -11.82 3.90 1.24
N LEU A 164 -11.34 3.29 2.33
CA LEU A 164 -10.43 3.94 3.27
C LEU A 164 -9.09 4.25 2.63
N LEU A 165 -8.50 3.36 1.83
CA LEU A 165 -7.27 3.63 1.10
C LEU A 165 -7.42 4.85 0.17
N SER A 166 -8.58 4.98 -0.49
CA SER A 166 -8.89 6.14 -1.33
C SER A 166 -8.98 7.45 -0.53
N LEU A 167 -9.59 7.42 0.66
CA LEU A 167 -9.65 8.56 1.58
C LEU A 167 -8.26 8.92 2.15
N LEU A 168 -7.49 7.91 2.56
CA LEU A 168 -6.15 8.06 3.12
C LEU A 168 -5.15 8.58 2.08
N LYS A 169 -5.35 8.24 0.81
CA LYS A 169 -4.62 8.86 -0.31
C LYS A 169 -4.88 10.36 -0.39
N ASP A 170 -6.14 10.80 -0.35
CA ASP A 170 -6.49 12.24 -0.38
C ASP A 170 -5.92 12.96 0.85
N TYR A 171 -5.98 12.33 2.03
CA TYR A 171 -5.36 12.83 3.25
C TYR A 171 -3.84 12.98 3.14
N ALA A 172 -3.13 11.98 2.60
CA ALA A 172 -1.69 12.06 2.37
C ALA A 172 -1.31 13.18 1.40
N LEU A 173 -2.06 13.33 0.30
CA LEU A 173 -1.84 14.42 -0.67
C LEU A 173 -2.06 15.81 -0.03
N ALA A 174 -3.05 15.95 0.84
CA ALA A 174 -3.28 17.19 1.59
C ALA A 174 -2.12 17.49 2.55
N LEU A 175 -1.57 16.47 3.24
CA LEU A 175 -0.39 16.62 4.10
C LEU A 175 0.85 17.05 3.31
N GLU A 176 1.12 16.44 2.15
CA GLU A 176 2.25 16.81 1.29
C GLU A 176 2.13 18.25 0.77
N ALA A 177 0.92 18.66 0.40
CA ALA A 177 0.64 20.01 -0.07
C ALA A 177 0.61 21.07 1.06
N GLY A 178 0.71 20.66 2.33
CA GLY A 178 0.54 21.55 3.49
C GLY A 178 -0.85 22.19 3.56
N SER A 179 -1.87 21.50 3.03
CA SER A 179 -3.25 21.97 2.97
C SER A 179 -4.01 21.69 4.27
N ASP A 180 -5.16 22.34 4.43
CA ASP A 180 -6.07 22.13 5.57
C ASP A 180 -6.65 20.70 5.54
N THR A 181 -6.17 19.86 6.46
CA THR A 181 -6.55 18.45 6.55
C THR A 181 -7.97 18.22 7.05
N ASP A 182 -8.64 19.26 7.57
CA ASP A 182 -10.05 19.18 7.97
C ASP A 182 -10.98 19.40 6.78
N LYS A 183 -10.46 19.85 5.63
CA LYS A 183 -11.23 20.17 4.42
C LYS A 183 -10.82 19.32 3.22
N LEU A 184 -10.76 18.01 3.43
CA LEU A 184 -10.46 17.07 2.36
C LEU A 184 -11.55 17.08 1.27
N PRO A 185 -11.19 17.22 -0.02
CA PRO A 185 -12.14 17.19 -1.12
C PRO A 185 -13.02 15.93 -1.12
N SER A 186 -12.44 14.77 -0.79
CA SER A 186 -13.16 13.50 -0.67
C SER A 186 -14.22 13.53 0.43
N MET A 187 -13.88 14.04 1.63
CA MET A 187 -14.83 14.19 2.74
C MET A 187 -15.93 15.21 2.43
N ALA A 188 -15.59 16.34 1.82
CA ALA A 188 -16.57 17.33 1.38
C ALA A 188 -17.56 16.75 0.33
N LEU A 189 -17.07 15.88 -0.55
CA LEU A 189 -17.91 15.17 -1.52
C LEU A 189 -18.88 14.21 -0.82
N LEU A 190 -18.42 13.44 0.16
CA LEU A 190 -19.29 12.54 0.94
C LEU A 190 -20.34 13.32 1.75
N HIS A 191 -19.94 14.42 2.38
CA HIS A 191 -20.86 15.31 3.11
C HIS A 191 -21.96 15.85 2.18
N LYS A 192 -21.57 16.38 1.01
CA LYS A 192 -22.52 16.91 0.02
C LYS A 192 -23.55 15.87 -0.45
N GLN A 193 -23.19 14.59 -0.41
CA GLN A 193 -24.05 13.47 -0.83
C GLN A 193 -24.77 12.80 0.35
N GLY A 194 -24.65 13.32 1.58
CA GLY A 194 -25.31 12.76 2.77
C GLY A 194 -24.74 11.42 3.23
N LEU A 195 -23.49 11.09 2.87
CA LEU A 195 -22.86 9.78 3.14
C LEU A 195 -21.88 9.79 4.32
N GLN A 196 -21.62 10.96 4.91
CA GLN A 196 -20.63 11.11 5.98
C GLN A 196 -21.00 10.33 7.25
N ASP A 197 -22.27 10.38 7.68
CA ASP A 197 -22.71 9.67 8.89
C ASP A 197 -22.65 8.14 8.70
N SER A 198 -22.93 7.67 7.48
CA SER A 198 -22.80 6.27 7.11
C SER A 198 -21.36 5.80 7.13
N LEU A 199 -20.40 6.64 6.73
CA LEU A 199 -18.97 6.34 6.87
C LEU A 199 -18.59 6.13 8.34
N TRP A 200 -19.02 7.04 9.23
CA TRP A 200 -18.71 6.91 10.65
C TRP A 200 -19.39 5.69 11.28
N THR A 201 -20.61 5.36 10.86
CA THR A 201 -21.30 4.13 11.26
C THR A 201 -20.52 2.88 10.82
N LEU A 202 -19.99 2.84 9.60
CA LEU A 202 -19.15 1.75 9.12
C LEU A 202 -17.88 1.60 9.98
N LEU A 203 -17.21 2.71 10.31
CA LEU A 203 -16.00 2.68 11.14
C LEU A 203 -16.30 2.30 12.60
N GLN A 204 -17.45 2.69 13.13
CA GLN A 204 -17.91 2.23 14.42
C GLN A 204 -18.16 0.72 14.41
N ASN A 205 -18.78 0.18 13.36
CA ASN A 205 -19.10 -1.25 13.28
C ASN A 205 -17.85 -2.13 13.09
N GLU A 206 -16.93 -1.75 12.20
CA GLU A 206 -15.77 -2.59 11.85
C GLU A 206 -14.54 -2.34 12.74
N PHE A 207 -14.30 -1.10 13.16
CA PHE A 207 -13.13 -0.71 13.95
C PHE A 207 -13.47 -0.38 15.41
N SER A 208 -14.74 -0.36 15.79
CA SER A 208 -15.18 0.18 17.08
C SER A 208 -14.68 1.61 17.33
N TYR A 209 -14.56 2.39 16.24
CA TYR A 209 -14.16 3.79 16.30
C TYR A 209 -15.32 4.62 16.86
N GLN A 210 -15.15 5.14 18.08
CA GLN A 210 -16.17 5.93 18.79
C GLN A 210 -15.52 7.17 19.39
N THR A 211 -15.89 8.34 18.87
CA THR A 211 -15.39 9.65 19.29
C THR A 211 -16.53 10.67 19.21
N GLU A 212 -16.47 11.75 19.99
CA GLU A 212 -17.49 12.80 19.97
C GLU A 212 -17.47 13.62 18.68
N ALA A 213 -16.28 13.79 18.10
CA ALA A 213 -16.05 14.54 16.86
C ALA A 213 -15.21 13.67 15.90
N PRO A 214 -15.85 12.75 15.14
CA PRO A 214 -15.13 11.85 14.25
C PRO A 214 -14.47 12.62 13.10
N SER A 215 -13.22 12.29 12.83
CA SER A 215 -12.45 12.88 11.74
C SER A 215 -11.46 11.88 11.16
N LEU A 216 -11.12 12.03 9.87
CA LEU A 216 -10.15 11.16 9.23
C LEU A 216 -8.73 11.29 9.84
N PRO A 217 -8.24 12.48 10.21
CA PRO A 217 -6.96 12.61 10.91
C PRO A 217 -6.91 11.85 12.24
N ASP A 218 -7.96 11.95 13.07
CA ASP A 218 -8.03 11.23 14.35
C ASP A 218 -8.11 9.71 14.13
N PHE A 219 -8.99 9.24 13.24
CA PHE A 219 -9.06 7.82 12.89
C PHE A 219 -7.71 7.27 12.42
N THR A 220 -7.03 8.00 11.53
CA THR A 220 -5.71 7.62 11.01
C THR A 220 -4.66 7.53 12.12
N ARG A 221 -4.60 8.54 13.01
CA ARG A 221 -3.73 8.48 14.19
C ARG A 221 -4.05 7.23 15.03
N LYS A 222 -5.32 6.91 15.25
CA LYS A 222 -5.70 5.73 16.03
C LYS A 222 -5.29 4.42 15.38
N LEU A 223 -5.35 4.30 14.06
CA LEU A 223 -4.86 3.11 13.34
C LEU A 223 -3.37 2.87 13.63
N PHE A 224 -2.52 3.89 13.39
CA PHE A 224 -1.08 3.79 13.58
C PHE A 224 -0.70 3.56 15.05
N CYS A 225 -1.33 4.29 15.98
CA CYS A 225 -1.11 4.09 17.42
C CYS A 225 -1.55 2.70 17.89
N THR A 226 -2.66 2.18 17.35
CA THR A 226 -3.15 0.83 17.66
C THR A 226 -2.16 -0.23 17.20
N GLU A 227 -1.65 -0.14 15.99
CA GLU A 227 -0.67 -1.10 15.49
C GLU A 227 0.62 -1.07 16.30
N LEU A 228 1.18 0.12 16.51
CA LEU A 228 2.41 0.27 17.28
C LEU A 228 2.23 -0.29 18.70
N TRP A 229 1.13 0.07 19.36
CA TRP A 229 0.80 -0.44 20.69
C TRP A 229 0.68 -1.97 20.70
N SER A 230 0.04 -2.55 19.67
CA SER A 230 -0.12 -4.01 19.54
C SER A 230 1.17 -4.77 19.25
N GLN A 231 2.22 -4.11 18.73
CA GLN A 231 3.51 -4.73 18.43
C GLN A 231 4.51 -4.64 19.60
N MET A 232 4.29 -3.71 20.53
CA MET A 232 5.14 -3.46 21.70
C MET A 232 4.72 -4.31 22.90
N ASP A 233 5.33 -5.47 23.13
CA ASP A 233 4.96 -6.33 24.26
C ASP A 233 5.72 -6.04 25.56
N SER A 234 7.00 -5.63 25.48
CA SER A 234 7.90 -5.44 26.63
C SER A 234 8.08 -3.98 27.08
N LEU A 235 7.48 -3.02 26.36
CA LEU A 235 7.74 -1.59 26.54
C LEU A 235 6.60 -0.85 27.26
N ASP A 236 6.93 0.26 27.93
CA ASP A 236 5.93 1.23 28.37
C ASP A 236 5.27 1.89 27.15
N ARG A 237 4.02 1.48 26.93
CA ARG A 237 3.16 1.92 25.82
C ARG A 237 1.94 2.69 26.31
N ASP A 238 1.90 3.10 27.57
CA ASP A 238 0.72 3.74 28.17
C ASP A 238 0.40 5.09 27.51
N TRP A 239 1.43 5.76 27.02
CA TRP A 239 1.31 7.02 26.31
C TRP A 239 0.55 6.91 24.97
N LEU A 240 0.42 5.71 24.40
CA LEU A 240 -0.38 5.45 23.20
C LEU A 240 -1.86 5.20 23.52
N LEU A 241 -2.19 4.76 24.75
CA LEU A 241 -3.52 4.20 25.09
C LEU A 241 -4.69 5.08 24.70
N GLN A 242 -4.55 6.41 24.83
CA GLN A 242 -5.61 7.36 24.45
C GLN A 242 -5.96 7.31 22.95
N ASN A 243 -5.03 6.84 22.12
CA ASN A 243 -5.16 6.71 20.68
C ASN A 243 -5.31 5.25 20.23
N VAL A 244 -5.50 4.29 21.14
CA VAL A 244 -5.71 2.88 20.77
C VAL A 244 -7.21 2.59 20.60
N LEU A 245 -7.55 1.78 19.59
CA LEU A 245 -8.91 1.28 19.42
C LEU A 245 -9.28 0.34 20.58
N LYS A 246 -10.45 0.54 21.17
CA LYS A 246 -10.79 -0.04 22.48
C LYS A 246 -11.06 -1.54 22.45
N THR A 247 -11.60 -2.07 21.34
CA THR A 247 -12.04 -3.46 21.26
C THR A 247 -10.99 -4.35 20.61
N ALA A 248 -10.95 -5.65 20.96
CA ALA A 248 -10.04 -6.59 20.31
C ALA A 248 -10.35 -6.76 18.81
N ALA A 249 -11.63 -6.83 18.44
CA ALA A 249 -12.07 -6.93 17.05
C ALA A 249 -11.60 -5.70 16.24
N GLY A 250 -11.84 -4.49 16.74
CA GLY A 250 -11.44 -3.26 16.05
C GLY A 250 -9.92 -3.13 15.87
N ARG A 251 -9.14 -3.56 16.87
CA ARG A 251 -7.67 -3.65 16.77
C ARG A 251 -7.23 -4.64 15.69
N SER A 252 -7.85 -5.81 15.63
CA SER A 252 -7.58 -6.82 14.58
C SER A 252 -7.86 -6.26 13.18
N THR A 253 -9.00 -5.58 12.99
CA THR A 253 -9.35 -4.94 11.71
C THR A 253 -8.34 -3.85 11.32
N ALA A 254 -7.90 -3.02 12.28
CA ALA A 254 -6.89 -1.99 12.03
C ALA A 254 -5.54 -2.58 11.59
N LEU A 255 -5.08 -3.65 12.25
CA LEU A 255 -3.87 -4.37 11.88
C LEU A 255 -3.97 -4.93 10.46
N ALA A 256 -5.10 -5.58 10.12
CA ALA A 256 -5.33 -6.12 8.79
C ALA A 256 -5.32 -5.03 7.70
N LEU A 257 -5.95 -3.88 7.96
CA LEU A 257 -5.94 -2.74 7.03
C LEU A 257 -4.52 -2.21 6.78
N LEU A 258 -3.72 -2.03 7.84
CA LEU A 258 -2.34 -1.52 7.72
C LEU A 258 -1.40 -2.52 7.03
N VAL A 259 -1.59 -3.82 7.24
CA VAL A 259 -0.88 -4.87 6.49
C VAL A 259 -1.23 -4.79 5.00
N ASN A 260 -2.52 -4.77 4.66
CA ASN A 260 -2.97 -4.65 3.27
C ASN A 260 -2.42 -3.37 2.60
N TRP A 261 -2.48 -2.24 3.32
CA TRP A 261 -1.92 -0.98 2.82
C TRP A 261 -0.43 -1.09 2.50
N ARG A 262 0.38 -1.70 3.38
CA ARG A 262 1.83 -1.89 3.15
C ARG A 262 2.16 -2.90 2.05
N ASP A 263 1.25 -3.82 1.74
CA ASP A 263 1.42 -4.76 0.62
C ASP A 263 1.01 -4.15 -0.73
N SER A 264 0.30 -3.03 -0.70
CA SER A 264 -0.11 -2.31 -1.91
C SER A 264 0.96 -1.33 -2.39
N LEU A 265 1.67 -1.69 -3.46
CA LEU A 265 2.68 -0.82 -4.09
C LEU A 265 2.10 0.51 -4.58
N SER A 266 0.83 0.54 -5.04
CA SER A 266 0.18 1.76 -5.52
C SER A 266 -0.15 2.75 -4.40
N TYR A 267 -0.25 2.28 -3.15
CA TYR A 267 -0.55 3.12 -1.99
C TYR A 267 0.65 3.30 -1.04
N ALA A 268 1.80 2.71 -1.34
CA ALA A 268 3.00 2.76 -0.52
C ALA A 268 3.49 4.20 -0.23
N GLY A 269 3.47 5.08 -1.23
CA GLY A 269 3.87 6.48 -1.05
C GLY A 269 3.01 7.21 -0.01
N TYR A 270 1.68 7.03 -0.07
CA TYR A 270 0.75 7.67 0.86
C TYR A 270 0.94 7.16 2.31
N TYR A 271 1.26 5.86 2.46
CA TYR A 271 1.61 5.30 3.78
C TYR A 271 2.85 5.99 4.34
N GLN A 272 3.92 6.11 3.54
CA GLN A 272 5.18 6.73 3.99
C GLN A 272 4.98 8.17 4.43
N THR A 273 4.21 8.94 3.66
CA THR A 273 3.86 10.33 3.97
C THR A 273 3.15 10.45 5.32
N ILE A 274 2.08 9.67 5.52
CA ILE A 274 1.29 9.70 6.76
C ILE A 274 2.13 9.20 7.95
N ALA A 275 2.86 8.09 7.76
CA ALA A 275 3.75 7.54 8.78
C ALA A 275 4.77 8.59 9.22
N SER A 276 5.43 9.28 8.27
CA SER A 276 6.42 10.31 8.55
C SER A 276 5.85 11.50 9.34
N VAL A 277 4.64 11.95 9.02
CA VAL A 277 3.98 13.03 9.76
C VAL A 277 3.62 12.59 11.18
N LEU A 278 2.99 11.42 11.32
CA LEU A 278 2.59 10.90 12.63
C LEU A 278 3.80 10.57 13.50
N GLU A 279 4.88 10.05 12.91
CA GLU A 279 6.14 9.78 13.60
C GLU A 279 6.68 11.03 14.31
N ARG A 280 6.69 12.17 13.61
CA ARG A 280 7.09 13.46 14.18
C ARG A 280 6.13 13.94 15.26
N GLN A 281 4.83 13.86 15.02
CA GLN A 281 3.81 14.31 15.98
C GLN A 281 3.79 13.49 17.28
N LEU A 282 4.09 12.20 17.19
CA LEU A 282 4.16 11.28 18.32
C LEU A 282 5.54 11.27 18.98
N GLU A 283 6.53 11.95 18.38
CA GLU A 283 7.92 12.00 18.83
C GLU A 283 8.54 10.59 18.99
N ILE A 284 8.26 9.69 18.04
CA ILE A 284 8.63 8.27 18.12
C ILE A 284 10.13 8.09 18.39
N SER A 285 10.98 8.80 17.64
CA SER A 285 12.44 8.71 17.81
C SER A 285 12.92 9.06 19.22
N ARG A 286 12.26 10.02 19.89
CA ARG A 286 12.61 10.45 21.24
C ARG A 286 12.11 9.46 22.30
N ARG A 287 10.90 8.92 22.12
CA ARG A 287 10.28 8.00 23.08
C ARG A 287 10.90 6.61 23.06
N MET A 288 11.52 6.25 21.93
CA MET A 288 12.08 4.92 21.69
C MET A 288 13.61 4.93 21.66
N GLU A 289 14.26 6.02 22.12
CA GLU A 289 15.72 6.17 22.05
C GLU A 289 16.47 5.10 22.86
N ASP A 290 15.91 4.71 24.01
CA ASP A 290 16.49 3.70 24.92
C ASP A 290 16.07 2.26 24.60
N CYS A 291 15.24 2.06 23.57
CA CYS A 291 14.75 0.73 23.20
C CYS A 291 15.84 -0.10 22.50
N THR A 292 15.85 -1.40 22.77
CA THR A 292 16.78 -2.33 22.13
C THR A 292 16.20 -2.87 20.81
N PRO A 293 17.04 -3.47 19.94
CA PRO A 293 16.53 -4.17 18.75
C PRO A 293 15.52 -5.28 19.09
N ASP A 294 15.67 -5.97 20.23
CA ASP A 294 14.72 -6.99 20.71
C ASP A 294 13.33 -6.43 20.96
N ASP A 295 13.26 -5.27 21.61
CA ASP A 295 11.99 -4.63 21.95
C ASP A 295 11.21 -4.20 20.69
N LEU A 296 11.91 -3.96 19.59
CA LEU A 296 11.37 -3.38 18.37
C LEU A 296 11.35 -4.34 17.17
N ALA A 297 11.85 -5.57 17.30
CA ALA A 297 12.02 -6.51 16.19
C ALA A 297 10.71 -6.73 15.40
N SER A 298 9.60 -6.87 16.11
CA SER A 298 8.25 -7.04 15.56
C SER A 298 7.61 -5.75 15.03
N CYS A 299 8.15 -4.58 15.39
CA CYS A 299 7.53 -3.29 15.15
C CYS A 299 7.79 -2.78 13.72
N LYS A 300 6.72 -2.51 12.95
CA LYS A 300 6.79 -2.25 11.50
C LYS A 300 6.15 -0.93 11.08
N THR A 301 5.54 -0.21 12.02
CA THR A 301 4.68 0.95 11.76
C THR A 301 5.42 2.19 11.24
N PHE A 302 6.57 2.52 11.81
CA PHE A 302 7.29 3.77 11.53
C PHE A 302 8.71 3.53 11.05
N GLU A 303 9.21 4.41 10.18
CA GLU A 303 10.57 4.33 9.63
C GLU A 303 11.63 4.58 10.72
N ALA A 304 11.35 5.46 11.68
CA ALA A 304 12.24 5.71 12.82
C ALA A 304 12.62 4.43 13.57
N LEU A 305 11.75 3.43 13.59
CA LEU A 305 12.02 2.16 14.26
C LEU A 305 13.14 1.39 13.54
N GLU A 306 13.20 1.43 12.21
CA GLU A 306 14.32 0.85 11.46
C GLU A 306 15.63 1.52 11.87
N GLN A 307 15.64 2.86 11.99
CA GLN A 307 16.82 3.61 12.36
C GLN A 307 17.29 3.29 13.79
N ILE A 308 16.37 3.12 14.74
CA ILE A 308 16.69 2.74 16.12
C ILE A 308 17.27 1.33 16.16
N ILE A 309 16.61 0.37 15.50
CA ILE A 309 17.10 -1.02 15.39
C ILE A 309 18.53 -1.04 14.81
N ILE A 310 18.77 -0.31 13.71
CA ILE A 310 20.09 -0.24 13.08
C ILE A 310 21.13 0.36 14.03
N ARG A 311 20.82 1.44 14.76
CA ARG A 311 21.74 2.02 15.75
C ARG A 311 22.06 1.05 16.88
N GLY A 312 21.05 0.30 17.35
CA GLY A 312 21.22 -0.74 18.35
C GLY A 312 22.14 -1.86 17.88
N LEU A 313 21.93 -2.37 16.65
CA LEU A 313 22.78 -3.40 16.03
C LEU A 313 24.22 -2.90 15.80
N VAL A 314 24.39 -1.67 15.32
CA VAL A 314 25.72 -1.05 15.18
C VAL A 314 26.42 -0.97 16.53
N SER A 315 25.72 -0.54 17.57
CA SER A 315 26.30 -0.42 18.92
C SER A 315 26.72 -1.79 19.45
N ALA A 316 25.87 -2.80 19.30
CA ALA A 316 26.17 -4.18 19.70
C ALA A 316 27.37 -4.77 18.95
N LEU A 317 27.56 -4.45 17.65
CA LEU A 317 28.74 -4.89 16.88
C LEU A 317 30.03 -4.21 17.33
N LEU A 318 29.95 -2.99 17.87
CA LEU A 318 31.10 -2.21 18.31
C LEU A 318 31.50 -2.50 19.77
N GLU A 319 30.72 -3.29 20.51
CA GLU A 319 31.04 -3.72 21.87
C GLU A 319 32.11 -4.81 21.86
N ALA A 320 33.38 -4.41 22.03
CA ALA A 320 34.56 -5.28 21.87
C ALA A 320 34.63 -6.50 22.81
N ASP A 321 33.99 -6.45 23.99
CA ASP A 321 34.12 -7.45 25.05
C ASP A 321 32.96 -8.46 25.11
N LYS A 322 31.96 -8.32 24.23
CA LYS A 322 30.78 -9.20 24.21
C LYS A 322 30.88 -10.19 23.07
N ALA A 323 30.76 -11.48 23.37
CA ALA A 323 30.63 -12.50 22.33
C ALA A 323 29.39 -12.19 21.48
N LEU A 324 29.58 -12.10 20.16
CA LEU A 324 28.50 -11.87 19.21
C LEU A 324 27.57 -13.07 19.19
N ASP A 325 26.29 -12.84 19.50
CA ASP A 325 25.25 -13.85 19.31
C ASP A 325 24.81 -13.84 17.84
N HIS A 326 25.49 -14.68 17.05
CA HIS A 326 25.23 -14.81 15.62
C HIS A 326 23.77 -15.20 15.32
N ALA A 327 23.21 -16.12 16.11
CA ALA A 327 21.85 -16.62 15.90
C ALA A 327 20.82 -15.51 16.15
N TYR A 328 21.04 -14.72 17.19
CA TYR A 328 20.26 -13.52 17.45
C TYR A 328 20.35 -12.52 16.29
N PHE A 329 21.56 -12.15 15.87
CA PHE A 329 21.75 -11.18 14.79
C PHE A 329 21.06 -11.63 13.50
N GLU A 330 21.27 -12.87 13.07
CA GLU A 330 20.65 -13.40 11.85
C GLU A 330 19.12 -13.43 11.99
N SER A 331 18.57 -13.72 13.17
CA SER A 331 17.11 -13.69 13.38
C SER A 331 16.53 -12.29 13.15
N VAL A 332 17.15 -11.25 13.72
CA VAL A 332 16.71 -9.86 13.54
C VAL A 332 16.88 -9.42 12.09
N LEU A 333 18.04 -9.67 11.49
CA LEU A 333 18.33 -9.29 10.09
C LEU A 333 17.36 -9.96 9.12
N SER A 334 17.09 -11.25 9.28
CA SER A 334 16.16 -12.01 8.44
C SER A 334 14.73 -11.43 8.51
N GLU A 335 14.24 -11.13 9.71
CA GLU A 335 12.94 -10.49 9.87
C GLU A 335 12.90 -9.12 9.18
N ARG A 336 13.88 -8.24 9.44
CA ARG A 336 13.86 -6.86 8.93
C ARG A 336 14.03 -6.77 7.42
N ARG A 337 14.87 -7.62 6.80
CA ARG A 337 15.13 -7.61 5.35
C ARG A 337 13.88 -7.90 4.51
N THR A 338 12.92 -8.65 5.07
CA THR A 338 11.64 -8.92 4.41
C THR A 338 10.56 -7.86 4.72
N GLY A 339 10.88 -6.91 5.60
CA GLY A 339 9.98 -5.87 6.06
C GLY A 339 9.65 -4.80 5.02
N TYR A 340 8.56 -4.07 5.26
CA TYR A 340 8.03 -3.05 4.36
C TYR A 340 9.05 -1.96 4.00
N TRP A 341 9.76 -1.41 4.99
CA TRP A 341 10.69 -0.29 4.78
C TRP A 341 11.91 -0.68 3.94
N CYS A 342 12.32 -1.95 3.97
CA CYS A 342 13.34 -2.49 3.06
C CYS A 342 12.89 -2.51 1.60
N ARG A 343 11.58 -2.65 1.33
CA ARG A 343 11.03 -2.72 -0.04
C ARG A 343 10.85 -1.34 -0.68
N VAL A 344 10.45 -0.33 0.10
CA VAL A 344 9.91 0.93 -0.47
C VAL A 344 10.91 2.07 -0.58
N ARG A 345 12.09 1.99 0.06
CA ARG A 345 13.15 3.02 0.00
C ARG A 345 14.25 2.66 -0.99
N ASP A 346 13.89 2.20 -2.18
CA ASP A 346 14.83 1.78 -3.24
C ASP A 346 15.95 0.83 -2.74
N GLY A 347 15.62 -0.04 -1.78
CA GLY A 347 16.58 -0.97 -1.18
C GLY A 347 17.55 -0.35 -0.17
N TYR A 348 17.40 0.92 0.22
CA TYR A 348 18.25 1.61 1.22
C TYR A 348 18.48 0.77 2.49
N TYR A 349 17.39 0.40 3.17
CA TYR A 349 17.46 -0.40 4.38
C TYR A 349 17.93 -1.83 4.11
N ALA A 350 17.57 -2.40 2.95
CA ALA A 350 18.06 -3.73 2.56
C ALA A 350 19.59 -3.76 2.43
N HIS A 351 20.19 -2.70 1.87
CA HIS A 351 21.63 -2.53 1.78
C HIS A 351 22.27 -2.27 3.15
N ILE A 352 21.63 -1.50 4.04
CA ILE A 352 22.14 -1.34 5.41
C ILE A 352 22.17 -2.68 6.15
N TYR A 353 21.10 -3.47 6.10
CA TYR A 353 21.07 -4.78 6.74
C TYR A 353 22.05 -5.77 6.11
N ALA A 354 22.29 -5.67 4.80
CA ALA A 354 23.35 -6.43 4.16
C ALA A 354 24.74 -6.02 4.67
N ALA A 355 25.01 -4.72 4.87
CA ALA A 355 26.25 -4.26 5.49
C ALA A 355 26.39 -4.79 6.93
N LEU A 356 25.34 -4.70 7.75
CA LEU A 356 25.36 -5.22 9.12
C LEU A 356 25.68 -6.73 9.16
N GLN A 357 25.09 -7.53 8.26
CA GLN A 357 25.40 -8.96 8.14
C GLN A 357 26.88 -9.21 7.86
N GLN A 358 27.48 -8.44 6.96
CA GLN A 358 28.90 -8.64 6.61
C GLN A 358 29.85 -8.13 7.69
N ALA A 359 29.48 -7.06 8.40
CA ALA A 359 30.23 -6.61 9.57
C ALA A 359 30.20 -7.66 10.68
N GLU A 360 29.02 -8.22 10.99
CA GLU A 360 28.87 -9.30 11.97
C GLU A 360 29.75 -10.50 11.60
N ARG A 361 29.70 -10.95 10.34
CA ARG A 361 30.57 -12.02 9.85
C ARG A 361 32.05 -11.70 10.03
N LEU A 362 32.48 -10.49 9.69
CA LEU A 362 33.88 -10.06 9.81
C LEU A 362 34.37 -10.04 11.26
N PHE A 363 33.56 -9.51 12.18
CA PHE A 363 33.87 -9.52 13.60
C PHE A 363 33.84 -10.93 14.19
N GLY A 364 32.91 -11.78 13.75
CA GLY A 364 32.87 -13.19 14.10
C GLY A 364 34.16 -13.92 13.73
N LEU A 365 34.66 -13.71 12.50
CA LEU A 365 35.96 -14.23 12.06
C LEU A 365 37.12 -13.68 12.91
N ARG A 366 37.11 -12.38 13.24
CA ARG A 366 38.12 -11.81 14.15
C ARG A 366 38.12 -12.49 15.53
N HIS A 367 36.95 -12.85 16.04
CA HIS A 367 36.78 -13.52 17.33
C HIS A 367 37.28 -14.97 17.32
N THR A 368 37.20 -15.68 16.18
CA THR A 368 37.78 -17.04 16.07
C THR A 368 39.30 -17.02 15.93
N HIS A 369 39.90 -15.88 15.58
CA HIS A 369 41.34 -15.70 15.39
C HIS A 369 41.94 -14.69 16.39
N LEU A 370 41.60 -14.80 17.69
CA LEU A 370 42.10 -13.89 18.73
C LEU A 370 43.63 -13.79 18.78
N ASP A 371 44.31 -14.94 18.70
CA ASP A 371 45.76 -15.07 18.78
C ASP A 371 46.48 -14.74 17.45
N GLY A 372 45.74 -14.33 16.41
CA GLY A 372 46.30 -14.10 15.08
C GLY A 372 46.45 -15.37 14.25
N PHE A 373 47.39 -15.37 13.31
CA PHE A 373 47.55 -16.42 12.30
C PHE A 373 48.83 -17.22 12.54
N HIS A 374 48.66 -18.49 12.93
CA HIS A 374 49.76 -19.38 13.27
C HIS A 374 49.60 -20.72 12.56
N TYR A 375 50.45 -20.96 11.56
CA TYR A 375 50.46 -22.19 10.78
C TYR A 375 51.87 -22.82 10.80
N ALA A 376 51.95 -24.11 10.50
CA ALA A 376 53.23 -24.84 10.54
C ALA A 376 54.11 -24.56 9.32
N ALA A 377 53.49 -24.32 8.16
CA ALA A 377 54.18 -24.06 6.89
C ALA A 377 53.36 -23.16 5.95
N ALA A 378 54.01 -22.60 4.94
CA ALA A 378 53.40 -21.81 3.86
C ALA A 378 52.23 -22.55 3.20
N ARG A 379 52.36 -23.87 3.02
CA ARG A 379 51.28 -24.70 2.46
C ARG A 379 50.04 -24.69 3.34
N ASP A 380 50.21 -24.81 4.65
CA ASP A 380 49.08 -24.91 5.57
C ASP A 380 48.35 -23.57 5.66
N MET A 381 49.09 -22.47 5.62
CA MET A 381 48.52 -21.14 5.51
C MET A 381 47.81 -20.90 4.16
N PHE A 382 48.35 -21.40 3.04
CA PHE A 382 47.65 -21.37 1.75
C PHE A 382 46.32 -22.13 1.83
N ILE A 383 46.33 -23.34 2.41
CA ILE A 383 45.12 -24.15 2.58
C ILE A 383 44.11 -23.43 3.48
N ALA A 384 44.55 -22.89 4.61
CA ALA A 384 43.71 -22.09 5.49
C ALA A 384 43.10 -20.90 4.74
N TYR A 385 43.88 -20.18 3.95
CA TYR A 385 43.33 -19.10 3.13
C TYR A 385 42.25 -19.58 2.17
N THR A 386 42.46 -20.73 1.51
CA THR A 386 41.46 -21.29 0.58
C THR A 386 40.19 -21.82 1.25
N GLN A 387 40.24 -22.10 2.55
CA GLN A 387 39.15 -22.73 3.29
C GLN A 387 38.39 -21.76 4.20
N GLU A 388 39.08 -20.80 4.82
CA GLU A 388 38.50 -19.92 5.84
C GLU A 388 38.92 -18.45 5.67
N LEU A 389 40.21 -18.14 5.47
CA LEU A 389 40.67 -16.75 5.61
C LEU A 389 40.19 -15.83 4.49
N PHE A 390 39.92 -16.37 3.30
CA PHE A 390 39.28 -15.61 2.22
C PHE A 390 37.95 -14.97 2.67
N GLY A 391 37.29 -15.52 3.70
CA GLY A 391 36.06 -15.00 4.27
C GLY A 391 36.19 -13.58 4.83
N PHE A 392 37.38 -13.18 5.31
CA PHE A 392 37.64 -11.81 5.74
C PHE A 392 37.58 -10.84 4.55
N ASP A 393 38.25 -11.20 3.44
CA ASP A 393 38.25 -10.40 2.21
C ASP A 393 36.84 -10.29 1.60
N GLN A 394 36.09 -11.41 1.59
CA GLN A 394 34.72 -11.47 1.09
C GLN A 394 33.78 -10.60 1.92
N ALA A 395 33.82 -10.72 3.25
CA ALA A 395 32.99 -9.93 4.16
C ALA A 395 33.30 -8.43 4.03
N TYR A 396 34.58 -8.05 4.01
CA TYR A 396 34.99 -6.66 3.80
C TYR A 396 34.52 -6.09 2.46
N ARG A 397 34.72 -6.81 1.35
CA ARG A 397 34.29 -6.35 0.02
C ARG A 397 32.77 -6.18 -0.05
N GLN A 398 32.01 -7.17 0.44
CA GLN A 398 30.55 -7.11 0.41
C GLN A 398 30.02 -6.00 1.33
N PHE A 399 30.65 -5.76 2.48
CA PHE A 399 30.35 -4.63 3.35
C PHE A 399 30.55 -3.29 2.62
N LYS A 400 31.71 -3.07 2.01
CA LYS A 400 32.01 -1.86 1.23
C LYS A 400 31.07 -1.68 0.04
N TYR A 401 30.71 -2.78 -0.63
CA TYR A 401 29.72 -2.75 -1.70
C TYR A 401 28.36 -2.26 -1.17
N ALA A 402 27.86 -2.84 -0.08
CA ALA A 402 26.60 -2.45 0.53
C ALA A 402 26.61 -0.98 0.98
N LEU A 403 27.70 -0.50 1.59
CA LEU A 403 27.87 0.91 1.95
C LEU A 403 27.80 1.84 0.73
N ARG A 404 28.44 1.47 -0.38
CA ARG A 404 28.44 2.28 -1.60
C ARG A 404 27.02 2.50 -2.14
N GLN A 405 26.13 1.52 -1.98
CA GLN A 405 24.74 1.63 -2.42
C GLN A 405 23.94 2.68 -1.63
N VAL A 406 24.35 2.98 -0.39
CA VAL A 406 23.64 3.94 0.50
C VAL A 406 24.37 5.26 0.69
N ALA A 407 25.57 5.42 0.11
CA ALA A 407 26.43 6.58 0.30
C ALA A 407 25.75 7.93 -0.03
N ASN A 408 24.87 7.95 -1.04
CA ASN A 408 24.17 9.18 -1.46
C ASN A 408 22.83 9.43 -0.72
N GLN A 409 22.45 8.54 0.21
CA GLN A 409 21.12 8.55 0.85
C GLN A 409 21.19 8.70 2.39
N GLY A 410 22.33 9.16 2.93
CA GLY A 410 22.48 9.40 4.37
C GLY A 410 22.96 8.17 5.16
N GLY A 411 23.94 7.43 4.62
CA GLY A 411 24.60 6.29 5.29
C GLY A 411 25.40 6.61 6.57
N ASP A 412 25.27 7.82 7.14
CA ASP A 412 25.97 8.26 8.34
C ASP A 412 25.73 7.36 9.55
N ILE A 413 24.58 6.68 9.58
CA ILE A 413 24.22 5.70 10.62
C ILE A 413 25.23 4.54 10.71
N LEU A 414 25.95 4.23 9.62
CA LEU A 414 26.98 3.19 9.56
C LEU A 414 28.41 3.73 9.68
N ARG A 415 28.63 5.04 9.79
CA ARG A 415 29.98 5.63 9.73
C ARG A 415 30.94 5.05 10.78
N ARG A 416 30.49 4.94 12.04
CA ARG A 416 31.29 4.34 13.11
C ARG A 416 31.61 2.87 12.86
N LEU A 417 30.67 2.15 12.24
CA LEU A 417 30.87 0.76 11.87
C LEU A 417 31.88 0.64 10.73
N ASP A 418 31.81 1.52 9.73
CA ASP A 418 32.78 1.58 8.63
C ASP A 418 34.20 1.81 9.14
N ASP A 419 34.40 2.77 10.05
CA ASP A 419 35.70 3.02 10.67
C ASP A 419 36.25 1.78 11.39
N ALA A 420 35.40 1.04 12.11
CA ALA A 420 35.79 -0.17 12.82
C ALA A 420 36.10 -1.34 11.87
N VAL A 421 35.28 -1.53 10.83
CA VAL A 421 35.49 -2.55 9.79
C VAL A 421 36.78 -2.27 9.02
N GLU A 422 37.02 -1.01 8.64
CA GLU A 422 38.24 -0.58 7.97
C GLU A 422 39.47 -0.80 8.84
N ASN A 423 39.41 -0.43 10.12
CA ASN A 423 40.50 -0.64 11.06
C ASN A 423 40.81 -2.14 11.24
N LEU A 424 39.78 -2.98 11.42
CA LEU A 424 39.95 -4.43 11.55
C LEU A 424 40.58 -5.02 10.29
N TYR A 425 40.07 -4.67 9.11
CA TYR A 425 40.54 -5.24 7.85
C TYR A 425 41.98 -4.78 7.52
N THR A 426 42.20 -3.47 7.52
CA THR A 426 43.46 -2.88 7.04
C THR A 426 44.57 -2.96 8.08
N ASN A 427 44.28 -2.60 9.34
CA ASN A 427 45.31 -2.47 10.37
C ASN A 427 45.57 -3.77 11.15
N TRP A 428 44.64 -4.73 11.11
CA TRP A 428 44.81 -6.02 11.77
C TRP A 428 44.88 -7.18 10.77
N TYR A 429 43.82 -7.46 10.00
CA TYR A 429 43.76 -8.67 9.16
C TYR A 429 44.88 -8.68 8.10
N LEU A 430 44.96 -7.65 7.25
CA LEU A 430 45.98 -7.58 6.20
C LEU A 430 47.40 -7.57 6.77
N TYR A 431 47.60 -6.89 7.89
CA TYR A 431 48.88 -6.80 8.56
C TYR A 431 49.34 -8.17 9.12
N GLU A 432 48.48 -8.82 9.91
CA GLU A 432 48.80 -10.10 10.56
C GLU A 432 48.92 -11.24 9.54
N VAL A 433 48.04 -11.29 8.53
CA VAL A 433 48.16 -12.26 7.42
C VAL A 433 49.44 -12.02 6.63
N GLY A 434 49.76 -10.76 6.29
CA GLY A 434 51.00 -10.43 5.59
C GLY A 434 52.24 -10.87 6.36
N LEU A 435 52.29 -10.55 7.66
CA LEU A 435 53.41 -10.89 8.53
C LEU A 435 53.59 -12.39 8.72
N ALA A 436 52.49 -13.15 8.87
CA ALA A 436 52.54 -14.60 8.94
C ALA A 436 53.00 -15.22 7.60
N TRP A 437 52.50 -14.71 6.47
CA TRP A 437 52.86 -15.18 5.16
C TRP A 437 54.34 -14.94 4.83
N ASP A 438 54.82 -13.71 5.03
CA ASP A 438 56.21 -13.32 4.79
C ASP A 438 57.20 -14.15 5.61
N ARG A 439 56.84 -14.46 6.87
CA ARG A 439 57.65 -15.33 7.74
C ARG A 439 57.84 -16.71 7.11
N HIS A 440 56.77 -17.31 6.60
CA HIS A 440 56.83 -18.63 5.97
C HIS A 440 57.61 -18.60 4.64
N LEU A 441 57.39 -17.57 3.81
CA LEU A 441 58.13 -17.42 2.56
C LEU A 441 59.64 -17.29 2.79
N ALA A 442 60.04 -16.53 3.82
CA ALA A 442 61.42 -16.36 4.20
C ALA A 442 62.03 -17.64 4.79
N SER A 443 61.34 -18.28 5.75
CA SER A 443 61.86 -19.48 6.42
C SER A 443 61.99 -20.69 5.50
N GLU A 444 61.17 -20.75 4.45
CA GLU A 444 61.17 -21.85 3.47
C GLU A 444 61.86 -21.50 2.15
N GLU A 445 62.54 -20.35 2.06
CA GLU A 445 63.25 -19.87 0.87
C GLU A 445 62.40 -19.87 -0.43
N ARG A 446 61.09 -19.65 -0.29
CA ARG A 446 60.12 -19.75 -1.40
C ARG A 446 60.29 -18.66 -2.45
N MET A 447 60.94 -17.55 -2.09
CA MET A 447 61.27 -16.46 -3.03
C MET A 447 62.33 -16.88 -4.06
N THR A 448 63.17 -17.86 -3.74
CA THR A 448 64.18 -18.40 -4.67
C THR A 448 63.56 -19.48 -5.56
N HIS A 449 62.70 -20.34 -4.99
CA HIS A 449 62.04 -21.43 -5.70
C HIS A 449 60.56 -21.49 -5.35
N TRP A 450 59.71 -20.84 -6.15
CA TRP A 450 58.27 -20.84 -5.93
C TRP A 450 57.65 -22.21 -6.22
N SER A 451 57.30 -22.93 -5.16
CA SER A 451 56.44 -24.10 -5.20
C SER A 451 55.86 -24.35 -3.81
N LEU A 452 54.62 -24.83 -3.74
CA LEU A 452 54.02 -25.30 -2.49
C LEU A 452 53.68 -26.80 -2.66
N PRO A 453 54.03 -27.66 -1.68
CA PRO A 453 53.77 -29.09 -1.80
C PRO A 453 52.29 -29.39 -2.02
N SER A 454 51.98 -30.19 -3.03
CA SER A 454 50.61 -30.61 -3.38
C SER A 454 49.66 -29.48 -3.79
N VAL A 455 50.15 -28.26 -4.02
CA VAL A 455 49.38 -27.15 -4.62
C VAL A 455 49.74 -27.05 -6.09
N PRO A 456 48.78 -27.20 -7.02
CA PRO A 456 49.06 -27.07 -8.44
C PRO A 456 49.56 -25.66 -8.80
N SER A 457 50.67 -25.58 -9.54
CA SER A 457 51.12 -24.30 -10.11
C SER A 457 50.12 -23.81 -11.16
N GLN A 458 49.81 -22.51 -11.15
CA GLN A 458 48.97 -21.87 -12.15
C GLN A 458 49.47 -22.13 -13.59
N GLN A 459 50.79 -22.25 -13.79
CA GLN A 459 51.38 -22.56 -15.10
C GLN A 459 50.96 -23.94 -15.64
N GLN A 460 50.57 -24.86 -14.76
CA GLN A 460 50.07 -26.19 -15.12
C GLN A 460 48.55 -26.22 -15.35
N PHE A 461 47.85 -25.09 -15.24
CA PHE A 461 46.40 -25.01 -15.38
C PHE A 461 45.90 -25.59 -16.71
N TYR A 462 46.49 -25.17 -17.84
CA TYR A 462 46.05 -25.64 -19.16
C TYR A 462 46.19 -27.15 -19.29
N GLU A 463 47.33 -27.70 -18.90
CA GLU A 463 47.60 -29.14 -19.01
C GLU A 463 46.67 -29.97 -18.12
N ARG A 464 46.45 -29.52 -16.88
CA ARG A 464 45.65 -30.25 -15.88
C ARG A 464 44.15 -30.12 -16.10
N GLN A 465 43.66 -28.91 -16.40
CA GLN A 465 42.23 -28.59 -16.39
C GLN A 465 41.62 -28.49 -17.79
N VAL A 466 42.35 -27.98 -18.79
CA VAL A 466 41.78 -27.72 -20.13
C VAL A 466 42.07 -28.86 -21.10
N LYS A 467 43.33 -29.27 -21.22
CA LYS A 467 43.78 -30.30 -22.16
C LYS A 467 43.14 -31.66 -21.87
N SER A 468 43.01 -32.00 -20.59
CA SER A 468 42.34 -33.23 -20.12
C SER A 468 40.86 -33.27 -20.51
N LEU A 469 40.13 -32.17 -20.34
CA LEU A 469 38.72 -32.07 -20.72
C LEU A 469 38.51 -32.14 -22.23
N LEU A 470 39.36 -31.46 -23.02
CA LEU A 470 39.29 -31.49 -24.49
C LEU A 470 39.64 -32.86 -25.08
N ALA A 471 40.37 -33.71 -24.35
CA ALA A 471 40.66 -35.07 -24.79
C ALA A 471 39.40 -35.99 -24.75
N VAL A 472 38.36 -35.60 -24.01
CA VAL A 472 37.08 -36.33 -23.95
C VAL A 472 36.24 -36.03 -25.18
N LYS A 473 35.92 -37.05 -25.99
CA LYS A 473 35.21 -36.90 -27.29
C LYS A 473 33.87 -36.14 -27.22
N GLN A 474 33.23 -36.08 -26.06
CA GLN A 474 31.93 -35.42 -25.86
C GLN A 474 32.06 -33.91 -25.62
N VAL A 475 33.23 -33.42 -25.16
CA VAL A 475 33.47 -32.00 -24.87
C VAL A 475 33.99 -31.32 -26.14
N LYS A 476 33.14 -30.50 -26.78
CA LYS A 476 33.48 -29.83 -28.05
C LYS A 476 34.17 -28.47 -27.86
N ARG A 477 33.93 -27.80 -26.74
CA ARG A 477 34.43 -26.44 -26.44
C ARG A 477 34.61 -26.27 -24.93
N VAL A 478 35.68 -25.59 -24.54
CA VAL A 478 35.95 -25.17 -23.16
C VAL A 478 36.15 -23.67 -23.18
N PHE A 479 35.43 -22.95 -22.33
CA PHE A 479 35.60 -21.51 -22.14
C PHE A 479 36.38 -21.31 -20.84
N VAL A 480 37.44 -20.51 -20.89
CA VAL A 480 38.25 -20.14 -19.73
C VAL A 480 38.08 -18.66 -19.49
N ILE A 481 37.65 -18.28 -18.30
CA ILE A 481 37.56 -16.89 -17.86
C ILE A 481 38.75 -16.64 -16.96
N ILE A 482 39.64 -15.73 -17.38
CA ILE A 482 40.76 -15.25 -16.59
C ILE A 482 40.48 -13.78 -16.30
N SER A 483 40.54 -13.39 -15.05
CA SER A 483 40.33 -12.02 -14.61
C SER A 483 41.35 -11.70 -13.53
N ASP A 484 42.05 -10.59 -13.71
CA ASP A 484 42.94 -10.00 -12.72
C ASP A 484 42.16 -9.37 -11.54
N ALA A 485 40.87 -9.07 -11.74
CA ALA A 485 39.95 -8.63 -10.71
C ALA A 485 39.38 -9.77 -9.84
N LEU A 486 39.49 -11.04 -10.28
CA LEU A 486 39.05 -12.21 -9.50
C LEU A 486 40.12 -12.62 -8.49
N ARG A 487 40.17 -11.90 -7.36
CA ARG A 487 40.82 -12.43 -6.15
C ARG A 487 40.15 -13.76 -5.78
N TYR A 488 40.88 -14.63 -5.08
CA TYR A 488 40.39 -15.97 -4.74
C TYR A 488 38.99 -15.94 -4.09
N GLU A 489 38.73 -15.01 -3.16
CA GLU A 489 37.42 -14.84 -2.51
C GLU A 489 36.26 -14.54 -3.48
N VAL A 490 36.53 -13.82 -4.58
CA VAL A 490 35.52 -13.52 -5.61
C VAL A 490 35.25 -14.76 -6.45
N ALA A 491 36.29 -15.53 -6.76
CA ALA A 491 36.16 -16.79 -7.48
C ALA A 491 35.42 -17.84 -6.61
N GLU A 492 35.68 -17.86 -5.31
CA GLU A 492 34.95 -18.69 -4.34
C GLU A 492 33.47 -18.29 -4.28
N GLU A 493 33.16 -16.99 -4.17
CA GLU A 493 31.78 -16.49 -4.18
C GLU A 493 31.05 -16.95 -5.45
N LEU A 494 31.68 -16.76 -6.61
CA LEU A 494 31.13 -17.16 -7.90
C LEU A 494 30.93 -18.68 -7.98
N ALA A 495 31.88 -19.47 -7.50
CA ALA A 495 31.77 -20.93 -7.45
C ALA A 495 30.61 -21.36 -6.55
N SER A 496 30.44 -20.74 -5.40
CA SER A 496 29.33 -20.97 -4.47
C SER A 496 27.98 -20.62 -5.10
N LEU A 497 27.87 -19.49 -5.83
CA LEU A 497 26.68 -19.13 -6.59
C LEU A 497 26.35 -20.14 -7.70
N ILE A 498 27.35 -20.58 -8.47
CA ILE A 498 27.17 -21.58 -9.53
C ILE A 498 26.71 -22.92 -8.94
N ASN A 499 27.27 -23.34 -7.80
CA ASN A 499 26.90 -24.59 -7.15
C ASN A 499 25.50 -24.55 -6.50
N ALA A 500 25.00 -23.37 -6.15
CA ALA A 500 23.62 -23.20 -5.69
C ALA A 500 22.60 -23.40 -6.83
N GLU A 501 23.02 -23.21 -8.08
CA GLU A 501 22.18 -23.47 -9.26
C GLU A 501 22.05 -24.97 -9.54
N LYS A 502 20.82 -25.47 -9.68
CA LYS A 502 20.55 -26.91 -9.89
C LYS A 502 21.16 -27.50 -11.16
N ARG A 503 21.54 -26.67 -12.12
CA ARG A 503 21.98 -27.07 -13.47
C ARG A 503 23.48 -27.04 -13.68
N PHE A 504 24.22 -26.40 -12.80
CA PHE A 504 25.64 -26.16 -12.97
C PHE A 504 26.42 -26.72 -11.79
N LYS A 505 27.71 -26.93 -12.03
CA LYS A 505 28.67 -27.32 -11.00
C LYS A 505 29.95 -26.57 -11.29
N ALA A 506 30.45 -25.85 -10.30
CA ALA A 506 31.71 -25.13 -10.35
C ALA A 506 32.91 -26.07 -10.23
#